data_AF-A0A1M6UFX2-F1
#
_entry.id   AF-A0A1M6UFX2-F1
#
_cell.length_a   1.000
_cell.length_b   1.000
_cell.length_c   1.000
_cell.angle_alpha   90.00
_cell.angle_beta   90.00
_cell.angle_gamma   90.00
#
_symmetry.space_group_name_H-M   'P 1'
#
loop_
_entity.id
_entity.type
_entity.pdbx_description
1 polymer ?
#
loop_
_entity_poly.entity_id
_entity_poly.type
_entity_poly.pdbx_seq_one_letter_code
_entity_poly.pdbx_strand_id
1 'polypeptide(L)'
;MEEQMIDIDIEKIMETIRCNIKRKNYNTNLLSFEDISSNNTGYTEEFEMRELDENLSYVNQNCNVRIEREIQAHGKLKKPIVFLKKVIRKCIRFYIVPIIEGQQDFNNSVTRSLNQVSQFIKSQSNSTQMIEDLNYEFNKNIKKELKLIEIKYAEVLMENQKLKNRLQEVEKEYNISKKDISTLTDKVERVNLNLDKLEFQLEKSKEV
;
A
#
# COMPACT_ATOMS: atom_id res chain seq x y z
N MET A 1 -8.42 32.85 30.50
CA MET A 1 -7.42 31.85 30.13
C MET A 1 -6.96 32.21 28.74
N GLU A 2 -5.72 32.66 28.61
CA GLU A 2 -5.15 33.20 27.37
C GLU A 2 -4.96 32.07 26.35
N GLU A 3 -5.58 32.21 25.18
CA GLU A 3 -5.29 31.37 24.02
C GLU A 3 -3.91 31.72 23.49
N GLN A 4 -2.94 30.86 23.77
CA GLN A 4 -1.64 30.92 23.12
C GLN A 4 -1.82 30.45 21.66
N MET A 5 -1.89 31.40 20.73
CA MET A 5 -1.67 31.14 19.31
C MET A 5 -0.26 30.56 19.17
N ILE A 6 -0.18 29.26 18.95
CA ILE A 6 1.05 28.60 18.53
C ILE A 6 1.25 29.02 17.07
N ASP A 7 2.16 29.95 16.85
CA ASP A 7 2.60 30.32 15.50
C ASP A 7 3.39 29.15 14.93
N ILE A 8 2.73 28.32 14.12
CA ILE A 8 3.29 27.12 13.53
C ILE A 8 4.17 27.55 12.35
N ASP A 9 5.47 27.67 12.59
CA ASP A 9 6.48 27.92 11.56
C ASP A 9 6.62 26.70 10.64
N ILE A 10 5.93 26.77 9.49
CA ILE A 10 5.87 25.72 8.46
C ILE A 10 7.26 25.45 7.88
N GLU A 11 8.09 26.48 7.77
CA GLU A 11 9.44 26.39 7.20
C GLU A 11 10.31 25.47 8.08
N LYS A 12 10.26 25.70 9.39
CA LYS A 12 11.01 24.94 10.39
C LYS A 12 10.54 23.49 10.50
N ILE A 13 9.24 23.24 10.34
CA ILE A 13 8.67 21.88 10.30
C ILE A 13 9.14 21.15 9.04
N MET A 14 9.08 21.79 7.87
CA MET A 14 9.53 21.20 6.62
C MET A 14 11.04 20.93 6.61
N GLU A 15 11.82 21.81 7.25
CA GLU A 15 13.25 21.60 7.42
C GLU A 15 13.54 20.44 8.38
N THR A 16 12.79 20.33 9.48
CA THR A 16 12.88 19.21 10.43
C THR A 16 12.50 17.88 9.78
N ILE A 17 11.45 17.85 8.96
CA ILE A 17 11.04 16.66 8.19
C ILE A 17 12.12 16.27 7.18
N ARG A 18 12.64 17.21 6.39
CA ARG A 18 13.71 16.96 5.40
C ARG A 18 15.00 16.47 6.08
N CYS A 19 15.33 17.01 7.23
CA CYS A 19 16.50 16.62 8.01
C CYS A 19 16.31 15.22 8.64
N ASN A 20 15.11 14.89 9.11
CA ASN A 20 14.77 13.55 9.59
C ASN A 20 14.80 12.49 8.48
N ILE A 21 14.34 12.83 7.26
CA ILE A 21 14.42 11.96 6.09
C ILE A 21 15.88 11.66 5.72
N LYS A 22 16.74 12.70 5.72
CA LYS A 22 18.19 12.55 5.48
C LYS A 22 18.88 11.74 6.59
N ARG A 23 18.59 12.01 7.88
CA ARG A 23 19.21 11.31 9.02
C ARG A 23 18.79 9.85 9.11
N LYS A 24 17.56 9.53 8.73
CA LYS A 24 17.06 8.15 8.68
C LYS A 24 17.45 7.40 7.39
N ASN A 25 18.21 8.05 6.50
CA ASN A 25 18.70 7.47 5.26
C ASN A 25 17.59 6.78 4.46
N TYR A 26 16.38 7.36 4.43
CA TYR A 26 15.33 6.97 3.50
C TYR A 26 15.74 7.47 2.11
N ASN A 27 16.82 6.91 1.57
CA ASN A 27 17.04 6.97 0.14
C ASN A 27 15.89 6.21 -0.50
N THR A 28 15.33 6.81 -1.54
CA THR A 28 14.34 6.21 -2.47
C THR A 28 14.82 4.91 -3.12
N ASN A 29 16.05 4.49 -2.80
CA ASN A 29 16.59 3.14 -2.99
C ASN A 29 16.31 2.31 -1.73
N LEU A 30 15.04 2.19 -1.35
CA LEU A 30 14.63 1.10 -0.49
C LEU A 30 14.77 -0.16 -1.35
N LEU A 31 15.94 -0.82 -1.29
CA LEU A 31 16.27 -2.11 -1.92
C LEU A 31 15.22 -2.55 -2.94
N SER A 32 15.31 -2.04 -4.17
CA SER A 32 14.47 -2.57 -5.24
C SER A 32 14.80 -4.05 -5.36
N PHE A 33 13.79 -4.90 -5.53
CA PHE A 33 14.00 -6.33 -5.79
C PHE A 33 14.90 -6.58 -7.03
N GLU A 34 15.12 -5.54 -7.85
CA GLU A 34 16.06 -5.52 -8.97
C GLU A 34 17.54 -5.58 -8.56
N ASP A 35 17.91 -5.15 -7.34
CA ASP A 35 19.32 -5.14 -6.87
C ASP A 35 19.77 -6.48 -6.27
N ILE A 36 18.85 -7.45 -6.11
CA ILE A 36 19.20 -8.80 -5.69
C ILE A 36 19.71 -9.54 -6.92
N SER A 37 21.02 -9.48 -7.14
CA SER A 37 21.70 -10.36 -8.10
C SER A 37 21.53 -11.82 -7.67
N SER A 38 20.48 -12.45 -8.17
CA SER A 38 20.31 -13.90 -8.14
C SER A 38 21.45 -14.50 -8.96
N ASN A 39 22.50 -14.95 -8.28
CA ASN A 39 23.51 -15.83 -8.86
C ASN A 39 22.87 -17.21 -9.14
N ASN A 40 21.98 -17.27 -10.12
CA ASN A 40 21.39 -18.52 -10.61
C ASN A 40 22.40 -19.19 -11.53
N THR A 41 23.35 -19.90 -10.94
CA THR A 41 24.20 -20.85 -11.66
C THR A 41 23.41 -22.16 -11.86
N GLY A 42 22.59 -22.22 -12.91
CA GLY A 42 22.00 -23.47 -13.40
C GLY A 42 20.53 -23.35 -13.79
N TYR A 43 20.28 -23.36 -15.11
CA TYR A 43 18.97 -23.44 -15.78
C TYR A 43 18.06 -22.21 -15.57
N THR A 44 18.30 -21.18 -16.38
CA THR A 44 17.40 -20.04 -16.62
C THR A 44 16.36 -20.40 -17.68
N GLU A 45 15.45 -21.30 -17.36
CA GLU A 45 14.14 -21.31 -18.03
C GLU A 45 13.18 -20.57 -17.10
N GLU A 46 12.49 -19.55 -17.62
CA GLU A 46 11.47 -18.84 -16.87
C GLU A 46 10.42 -19.85 -16.38
N PHE A 47 9.90 -19.65 -15.17
CA PHE A 47 8.92 -20.58 -14.63
C PHE A 47 7.63 -20.54 -15.45
N GLU A 48 7.37 -21.61 -16.22
CA GLU A 48 6.14 -21.77 -16.99
C GLU A 48 5.17 -22.74 -16.30
N MET A 49 3.99 -22.22 -15.92
CA MET A 49 2.94 -23.02 -15.29
C MET A 49 2.44 -24.18 -16.16
N ARG A 50 2.44 -23.98 -17.48
CA ARG A 50 2.03 -25.00 -18.46
C ARG A 50 3.00 -26.18 -18.46
N GLU A 51 4.29 -25.89 -18.49
CA GLU A 51 5.33 -26.90 -18.47
C GLU A 51 5.30 -27.71 -17.18
N LEU A 52 5.07 -27.05 -16.04
CA LEU A 52 4.89 -27.74 -14.76
C LEU A 52 3.70 -28.72 -14.81
N ASP A 53 2.56 -28.32 -15.37
CA ASP A 53 1.38 -29.17 -15.48
C ASP A 53 1.59 -30.35 -16.45
N GLU A 54 2.30 -30.14 -17.56
CA GLU A 54 2.69 -31.20 -18.50
C GLU A 54 3.63 -32.23 -17.83
N ASN A 55 4.67 -31.74 -17.16
CA ASN A 55 5.62 -32.58 -16.43
C ASN A 55 4.94 -33.34 -15.29
N LEU A 56 4.01 -32.70 -14.57
CA LEU A 56 3.20 -33.36 -13.54
C LEU A 56 2.31 -34.46 -14.12
N SER A 57 1.66 -34.21 -15.27
CA SER A 57 0.85 -35.22 -15.94
C SER A 57 1.70 -36.44 -16.31
N TYR A 58 2.91 -36.20 -16.84
CA TYR A 58 3.87 -37.25 -17.14
C TYR A 58 4.28 -38.05 -15.90
N VAL A 59 4.66 -37.37 -14.81
CA VAL A 59 5.07 -38.03 -13.56
C VAL A 59 3.92 -38.80 -12.93
N ASN A 60 2.70 -38.26 -12.93
CA ASN A 60 1.51 -38.93 -12.43
C ASN A 60 1.22 -40.24 -13.20
N GLN A 61 1.38 -40.24 -14.52
CA GLN A 61 1.17 -41.43 -15.35
C GLN A 61 2.26 -42.50 -15.17
N ASN A 62 3.50 -42.08 -14.91
CA ASN A 62 4.68 -42.96 -14.90
C ASN A 62 5.23 -43.30 -13.51
N CYS A 63 4.58 -42.85 -12.43
CA CYS A 63 5.02 -43.14 -11.06
C CYS A 63 5.04 -44.65 -10.72
N ASN A 64 4.20 -45.44 -11.39
CA ASN A 64 4.06 -46.87 -11.14
C ASN A 64 5.06 -47.71 -11.96
N VAL A 65 6.00 -48.34 -11.26
CA VAL A 65 7.02 -49.21 -11.87
C VAL A 65 6.50 -50.64 -11.98
N ARG A 66 6.08 -51.05 -13.18
CA ARG A 66 5.60 -52.42 -13.42
C ARG A 66 6.71 -53.46 -13.32
N ILE A 67 6.61 -54.36 -12.34
CA ILE A 67 7.51 -55.50 -12.10
C ILE A 67 7.42 -56.54 -13.23
N GLU A 68 6.20 -56.89 -13.64
CA GLU A 68 5.96 -57.98 -14.59
C GLU A 68 5.69 -57.44 -16.00
N ARG A 69 6.77 -57.06 -16.71
CA ARG A 69 6.68 -56.77 -18.14
C ARG A 69 6.61 -58.05 -18.97
N GLU A 70 5.89 -58.00 -20.08
CA GLU A 70 5.83 -59.12 -21.02
C GLU A 70 7.22 -59.50 -21.54
N ILE A 71 7.51 -60.80 -21.56
CA ILE A 71 8.79 -61.30 -22.07
C ILE A 71 8.68 -61.35 -23.60
N GLN A 72 9.19 -60.30 -24.25
CA GLN A 72 9.28 -60.28 -25.70
C GLN A 72 10.48 -61.11 -26.18
N ALA A 73 10.23 -61.92 -27.22
CA ALA A 73 11.23 -62.67 -27.95
C ALA A 73 10.74 -62.87 -29.39
N HIS A 74 11.62 -62.63 -30.35
CA HIS A 74 11.33 -62.70 -31.78
C HIS A 74 12.15 -63.81 -32.44
N GLY A 75 11.63 -64.40 -33.53
CA GLY A 75 12.31 -65.43 -34.32
C GLY A 75 12.04 -66.88 -33.90
N LYS A 76 12.73 -67.82 -34.58
CA LYS A 76 12.48 -69.28 -34.50
C LYS A 76 12.80 -69.91 -33.13
N LEU A 77 13.65 -69.26 -32.32
CA LEU A 77 14.03 -69.72 -30.97
C LEU A 77 13.19 -69.08 -29.84
N LYS A 78 12.04 -68.47 -30.16
CA LYS A 78 11.18 -67.77 -29.18
C LYS A 78 10.81 -68.63 -27.97
N LYS A 79 10.36 -69.86 -28.18
CA LYS A 79 9.86 -70.74 -27.11
C LYS A 79 10.92 -71.08 -26.05
N PRO A 80 12.11 -71.60 -26.39
CA PRO A 80 13.15 -71.88 -25.40
C PRO A 80 13.69 -70.61 -24.74
N ILE A 81 13.82 -69.50 -25.47
CA ILE A 81 14.28 -68.22 -24.91
C ILE A 81 13.28 -67.68 -23.88
N VAL A 82 11.99 -67.72 -24.16
CA VAL A 82 10.95 -67.29 -23.20
C VAL A 82 10.94 -68.17 -21.97
N PHE A 83 11.12 -69.48 -22.12
CA PHE A 83 11.21 -70.41 -21.00
C PHE A 83 12.40 -70.07 -20.09
N LEU A 84 13.60 -69.91 -20.66
CA LEU A 84 14.79 -69.54 -19.89
C LEU A 84 14.62 -68.19 -19.18
N LYS A 85 14.07 -67.18 -19.86
CA LYS A 85 13.78 -65.87 -19.26
C LYS A 85 12.79 -65.96 -18.10
N LYS A 86 11.80 -66.87 -18.16
CA LYS A 86 10.86 -67.12 -17.05
C LYS A 86 11.56 -67.74 -15.84
N VAL A 87 12.47 -68.69 -16.06
CA VAL A 87 13.25 -69.31 -14.98
C VAL A 87 14.15 -68.27 -14.29
N ILE A 88 14.93 -67.51 -15.07
CA ILE A 88 15.77 -66.44 -14.55
C ILE A 88 14.94 -65.44 -13.74
N ARG A 89 13.80 -64.98 -14.27
CA ARG A 89 12.88 -64.07 -13.57
C ARG A 89 12.43 -64.64 -12.22
N LYS A 90 12.15 -65.95 -12.13
CA LYS A 90 11.74 -66.58 -10.87
C LYS A 90 12.89 -66.64 -9.87
N CYS A 91 14.11 -66.94 -10.32
CA CYS A 91 15.30 -67.01 -9.46
C CYS A 91 15.69 -65.64 -8.87
N ILE A 92 15.55 -64.55 -9.64
CA ILE A 92 15.93 -63.19 -9.18
C ILE A 92 14.77 -62.44 -8.50
N ARG A 93 13.55 -63.00 -8.49
CA ARG A 93 12.33 -62.31 -8.03
C ARG A 93 12.44 -61.80 -6.60
N PHE A 94 13.01 -62.60 -5.68
CA PHE A 94 13.13 -62.23 -4.27
C PHE A 94 14.01 -61.01 -4.03
N TYR A 95 14.97 -60.76 -4.92
CA TYR A 95 15.89 -59.63 -4.84
C TYR A 95 15.34 -58.38 -5.52
N ILE A 96 14.73 -58.55 -6.71
CA ILE A 96 14.26 -57.43 -7.52
C ILE A 96 12.95 -56.82 -6.98
N VAL A 97 12.03 -57.65 -6.47
CA VAL A 97 10.70 -57.18 -6.03
C VAL A 97 10.80 -56.12 -4.93
N PRO A 98 11.56 -56.32 -3.82
CA PRO A 98 11.68 -55.30 -2.77
C PRO A 98 12.28 -53.98 -3.26
N ILE A 99 13.22 -54.04 -4.22
CA ILE A 99 13.84 -52.83 -4.80
C ILE A 99 12.81 -52.04 -5.62
N ILE A 100 12.01 -52.72 -6.43
CA ILE A 100 10.97 -52.06 -7.23
C ILE A 100 9.87 -51.51 -6.34
N GLU A 101 9.44 -52.23 -5.31
CA GLU A 101 8.47 -51.75 -4.32
C GLU A 101 8.98 -50.48 -3.64
N GLY A 102 10.24 -50.46 -3.18
CA GLY A 102 10.85 -49.25 -2.61
C GLY A 102 10.93 -48.07 -3.59
N GLN A 103 11.22 -48.32 -4.87
CA GLN A 103 11.19 -47.28 -5.91
C GLN A 103 9.78 -46.76 -6.17
N GLN A 104 8.79 -47.64 -6.19
CA GLN A 104 7.41 -47.27 -6.39
C GLN A 104 6.89 -46.41 -5.22
N ASP A 105 7.22 -46.78 -3.99
CA ASP A 105 6.86 -45.98 -2.80
C ASP A 105 7.52 -44.59 -2.83
N PHE A 106 8.81 -44.53 -3.17
CA PHE A 106 9.51 -43.26 -3.35
C PHE A 106 8.88 -42.40 -4.45
N ASN A 107 8.65 -42.98 -5.64
CA ASN A 107 8.02 -42.28 -6.76
C ASN A 107 6.64 -41.75 -6.38
N ASN A 108 5.82 -42.57 -5.72
CA ASN A 108 4.50 -42.15 -5.24
C ASN A 108 4.60 -40.97 -4.26
N SER A 109 5.56 -41.01 -3.33
CA SER A 109 5.78 -39.91 -2.39
C SER A 109 6.21 -38.63 -3.11
N VAL A 110 7.16 -38.73 -4.05
CA VAL A 110 7.64 -37.58 -4.83
C VAL A 110 6.51 -37.00 -5.68
N THR A 111 5.74 -37.84 -6.38
CA THR A 111 4.58 -37.42 -7.18
C THR A 111 3.56 -36.68 -6.32
N ARG A 112 3.25 -37.17 -5.12
CA ARG A 112 2.33 -36.47 -4.18
C ARG A 112 2.88 -35.11 -3.75
N SER A 113 4.15 -35.05 -3.37
CA SER A 113 4.80 -33.79 -2.99
C SER A 113 4.79 -32.78 -4.13
N LEU A 114 5.09 -33.20 -5.36
CA LEU A 114 5.05 -32.33 -6.53
C LEU A 114 3.64 -31.82 -6.84
N ASN A 115 2.62 -32.66 -6.70
CA ASN A 115 1.22 -32.22 -6.83
C ASN A 115 0.84 -31.18 -5.77
N GLN A 116 1.29 -31.36 -4.51
CA GLN A 116 1.06 -30.38 -3.44
C GLN A 116 1.76 -29.05 -3.72
N VAL A 117 3.00 -29.08 -4.21
CA VAL A 117 3.74 -27.87 -4.61
C VAL A 117 3.02 -27.15 -5.75
N SER A 118 2.53 -27.85 -6.77
CA SER A 118 1.76 -27.22 -7.86
C SER A 118 0.46 -26.60 -7.37
N GLN A 119 -0.27 -27.26 -6.47
CA GLN A 119 -1.46 -26.68 -5.85
C GLN A 119 -1.12 -25.42 -5.04
N PHE A 120 -0.04 -25.44 -4.29
CA PHE A 120 0.45 -24.27 -3.55
C PHE A 120 0.77 -23.12 -4.50
N ILE A 121 1.52 -23.36 -5.58
CA ILE A 121 1.84 -22.34 -6.58
C ILE A 121 0.57 -21.76 -7.22
N LYS A 122 -0.39 -22.61 -7.62
CA LYS A 122 -1.69 -22.17 -8.15
C LYS A 122 -2.43 -21.27 -7.16
N SER A 123 -2.47 -21.66 -5.88
CA SER A 123 -3.13 -20.88 -4.83
C SER A 123 -2.44 -19.54 -4.57
N GLN A 124 -1.10 -19.52 -4.64
CA GLN A 124 -0.31 -18.32 -4.45
C GLN A 124 -0.52 -17.35 -5.62
N SER A 125 -0.52 -17.84 -6.86
CA SER A 125 -0.79 -17.04 -8.06
C SER A 125 -2.17 -16.37 -7.98
N ASN A 126 -3.21 -17.13 -7.62
CA ASN A 126 -4.55 -16.59 -7.43
C ASN A 126 -4.60 -15.52 -6.32
N SER A 127 -3.87 -15.72 -5.23
CA SER A 127 -3.79 -14.76 -4.12
C SER A 127 -3.10 -13.47 -4.54
N THR A 128 -2.00 -13.58 -5.30
CA THR A 128 -1.30 -12.42 -5.86
C THR A 128 -2.21 -11.63 -6.80
N GLN A 129 -2.93 -12.31 -7.69
CA GLN A 129 -3.89 -11.67 -8.59
C GLN A 129 -5.01 -10.95 -7.83
N MET A 130 -5.57 -11.57 -6.79
CA MET A 130 -6.58 -10.94 -5.93
C MET A 130 -6.04 -9.69 -5.23
N ILE A 131 -4.79 -9.71 -4.78
CA ILE A 131 -4.12 -8.56 -4.17
C ILE A 131 -3.95 -7.44 -5.20
N GLU A 132 -3.57 -7.75 -6.43
CA GLU A 132 -3.45 -6.78 -7.52
C GLU A 132 -4.79 -6.10 -7.84
N ASP A 133 -5.86 -6.89 -7.97
CA ASP A 133 -7.21 -6.39 -8.23
C ASP A 133 -7.70 -5.48 -7.08
N LEU A 134 -7.47 -5.89 -5.83
CA LEU A 134 -7.84 -5.11 -4.65
C LEU A 134 -7.04 -3.80 -4.58
N ASN A 135 -5.74 -3.85 -4.86
CA ASN A 135 -4.90 -2.67 -4.93
C ASN A 135 -5.35 -1.71 -6.04
N TYR A 136 -5.78 -2.23 -7.19
CA TYR A 136 -6.30 -1.41 -8.28
C TYR A 136 -7.56 -0.65 -7.85
N GLU A 137 -8.55 -1.34 -7.27
CA GLU A 137 -9.78 -0.70 -6.80
C GLU A 137 -9.53 0.26 -5.64
N PHE A 138 -8.63 -0.08 -4.71
CA PHE A 138 -8.24 0.81 -3.62
C PHE A 138 -7.59 2.10 -4.14
N ASN A 139 -6.62 2.00 -5.06
CA ASN A 139 -5.97 3.17 -5.66
C ASN A 139 -6.94 4.04 -6.45
N LYS A 140 -7.92 3.43 -7.13
CA LYS A 140 -8.99 4.14 -7.84
C LYS A 140 -9.89 4.91 -6.87
N ASN A 141 -10.22 4.34 -5.71
CA ASN A 141 -11.01 5.00 -4.68
C ASN A 141 -10.23 6.16 -4.03
N ILE A 142 -8.95 5.96 -3.69
CA ILE A 142 -8.08 7.03 -3.19
C ILE A 142 -8.05 8.21 -4.17
N LYS A 143 -7.89 7.95 -5.47
CA LYS A 143 -7.87 9.02 -6.48
C LYS A 143 -9.18 9.82 -6.51
N LYS A 144 -10.32 9.16 -6.34
CA LYS A 144 -11.63 9.84 -6.25
C LYS A 144 -11.73 10.70 -5.00
N GLU A 145 -11.32 10.17 -3.86
CA GLU A 145 -11.35 10.91 -2.59
C GLU A 145 -10.41 12.11 -2.61
N LEU A 146 -9.19 11.97 -3.13
CA LEU A 146 -8.25 13.09 -3.31
C LEU A 146 -8.88 14.20 -4.16
N LYS A 147 -9.51 13.85 -5.28
CA LYS A 147 -10.19 14.83 -6.14
C LYS A 147 -11.33 15.55 -5.41
N LEU A 148 -12.08 14.85 -4.57
CA LEU A 148 -13.14 15.46 -3.77
C LEU A 148 -12.57 16.40 -2.70
N ILE A 149 -11.47 16.01 -2.06
CA ILE A 149 -10.77 16.83 -1.07
C ILE A 149 -10.21 18.10 -1.72
N GLU A 150 -9.63 18.02 -2.92
CA GLU A 150 -9.14 19.18 -3.67
C GLU A 150 -10.26 20.19 -3.94
N ILE A 151 -11.45 19.71 -4.35
CA ILE A 151 -12.63 20.57 -4.58
C ILE A 151 -13.05 21.25 -3.28
N LYS A 152 -13.21 20.49 -2.20
CA LYS A 152 -13.60 21.03 -0.88
C LYS A 152 -12.57 22.04 -0.35
N TYR A 153 -11.29 21.78 -0.56
CA TYR A 153 -10.23 22.70 -0.16
C TYR A 153 -10.33 24.03 -0.92
N ALA A 154 -10.57 23.99 -2.24
CA ALA A 154 -10.78 25.19 -3.03
C ALA A 154 -12.00 26.01 -2.57
N GLU A 155 -13.11 25.34 -2.22
CA GLU A 155 -14.32 25.98 -1.69
C GLU A 155 -14.04 26.72 -0.37
N VAL A 156 -13.39 26.04 0.58
CA VAL A 156 -13.01 26.63 1.88
C VAL A 156 -12.06 27.82 1.69
N LEU A 157 -11.16 27.74 0.72
CA LEU A 157 -10.21 28.82 0.43
C LEU A 157 -10.93 30.06 -0.12
N MET A 158 -11.92 29.86 -1.01
CA MET A 158 -12.77 30.96 -1.49
C MET A 158 -13.60 31.58 -0.36
N GLU A 159 -14.16 30.77 0.53
CA GLU A 159 -14.95 31.27 1.66
C GLU A 159 -14.09 32.08 2.65
N ASN A 160 -12.91 31.59 2.99
CA ASN A 160 -11.94 32.32 3.81
C ASN A 160 -11.57 33.67 3.20
N GLN A 161 -11.41 33.75 1.87
CA GLN A 161 -11.12 35.02 1.19
C GLN A 161 -12.31 35.99 1.27
N LYS A 162 -13.55 35.50 1.13
CA LYS A 162 -14.77 36.31 1.31
C LYS A 162 -14.87 36.85 2.75
N LEU A 163 -14.62 35.99 3.75
CA LEU A 163 -14.64 36.38 5.15
C LEU A 163 -13.57 37.45 5.44
N LYS A 164 -12.36 37.30 4.91
CA LYS A 164 -11.29 38.29 5.04
C LYS A 164 -11.69 39.66 4.48
N ASN A 165 -12.32 39.68 3.30
CA ASN A 165 -12.81 40.93 2.71
C ASN A 165 -13.89 41.59 3.57
N ARG A 166 -14.85 40.81 4.07
CA ARG A 166 -15.90 41.32 4.97
C ARG A 166 -15.32 41.85 6.28
N LEU A 167 -14.32 41.19 6.84
CA LEU A 167 -13.64 41.63 8.06
C LEU A 167 -12.96 42.98 7.84
N GLN A 168 -12.32 43.16 6.69
CA GLN A 168 -11.71 44.44 6.31
C GLN A 168 -12.75 45.57 6.11
N GLU A 169 -13.94 45.26 5.58
CA GLU A 169 -15.04 46.22 5.47
C GLU A 169 -15.54 46.65 6.85
N VAL A 170 -15.84 45.69 7.72
CA VAL A 170 -16.28 45.96 9.10
C VAL A 170 -15.23 46.76 9.87
N GLU A 171 -13.94 46.48 9.67
CA GLU A 171 -12.86 47.23 10.32
C GLU A 171 -12.79 48.69 9.83
N LYS A 172 -13.08 48.95 8.55
CA LYS A 172 -13.21 50.32 8.03
C LYS A 172 -14.41 51.03 8.66
N GLU A 173 -15.57 50.38 8.71
CA GLU A 173 -16.77 50.94 9.34
C GLU A 173 -16.56 51.25 10.83
N TYR A 174 -15.91 50.33 11.55
CA TYR A 174 -15.54 50.53 12.95
C TYR A 174 -14.61 51.74 13.13
N ASN A 175 -13.61 51.90 12.27
CA ASN A 175 -12.70 53.05 12.34
C ASN A 175 -13.39 54.39 12.05
N ILE A 176 -14.36 54.41 11.11
CA ILE A 176 -15.18 55.60 10.84
C ILE A 176 -16.02 55.93 12.08
N SER A 177 -16.76 54.95 12.61
CA SER A 177 -17.61 55.14 13.79
C SER A 177 -16.80 55.58 15.01
N LYS A 178 -15.61 55.01 15.22
CA LYS A 178 -14.68 55.41 16.29
C LYS A 178 -14.25 56.87 16.16
N LYS A 179 -13.99 57.34 14.93
CA LYS A 179 -13.66 58.75 14.67
C LYS A 179 -14.85 59.66 14.97
N ASP A 180 -16.05 59.27 14.55
CA ASP A 180 -17.27 60.04 14.82
C ASP A 180 -17.54 60.18 16.32
N ILE A 181 -17.40 59.09 17.07
CA ILE A 181 -17.51 59.09 18.54
C ILE A 181 -16.48 60.04 19.17
N SER A 182 -15.23 60.03 18.70
CA SER A 182 -14.20 60.96 19.17
C SER A 182 -14.64 62.43 18.97
N THR A 183 -15.13 62.77 17.77
CA THR A 183 -15.57 64.15 17.50
C THR A 183 -16.79 64.58 18.32
N LEU A 184 -17.71 63.65 18.60
CA LEU A 184 -18.85 63.90 19.48
C LEU A 184 -18.39 64.12 20.92
N THR A 185 -17.41 63.34 21.38
CA THR A 185 -16.82 63.47 22.71
C THR A 185 -16.19 64.86 22.88
N ASP A 186 -15.40 65.33 21.91
CA ASP A 186 -14.81 66.68 21.91
C ASP A 186 -15.87 67.80 21.88
N LYS A 187 -17.02 67.56 21.26
CA LYS A 187 -18.14 68.52 21.24
C LYS A 187 -18.84 68.58 22.59
N VAL A 188 -19.11 67.42 23.20
CA VAL A 188 -19.71 67.34 24.54
C VAL A 188 -18.82 68.03 25.56
N GLU A 189 -17.50 67.80 25.51
CA GLU A 189 -16.54 68.43 26.42
C GLU A 189 -16.53 69.96 26.28
N ARG A 190 -16.61 70.48 25.04
CA ARG A 190 -16.77 71.92 24.78
C ARG A 190 -18.08 72.50 25.29
N VAL A 191 -19.18 71.77 25.16
CA VAL A 191 -20.48 72.22 25.68
C VAL A 191 -20.46 72.26 27.21
N ASN A 192 -19.89 71.25 27.87
CA ASN A 192 -19.74 71.23 29.33
C ASN A 192 -18.91 72.41 29.82
N LEU A 193 -17.76 72.69 29.20
CA LEU A 193 -16.94 73.88 29.54
C LEU A 193 -17.69 75.21 29.36
N ASN A 194 -18.61 75.30 28.40
CA ASN A 194 -19.42 76.49 28.20
C ASN A 194 -20.56 76.59 29.23
N LEU A 195 -21.14 75.47 29.63
CA LEU A 195 -22.10 75.40 30.74
C LEU A 195 -21.45 75.85 32.05
N ASP A 196 -20.27 75.31 32.38
CA ASP A 196 -19.52 75.71 33.58
C ASP A 196 -19.23 77.23 33.61
N LYS A 197 -18.88 77.81 32.46
CA LYS A 197 -18.67 79.27 32.33
C LYS A 197 -19.96 80.07 32.50
N LEU A 198 -21.08 79.59 31.97
CA LEU A 198 -22.39 80.25 32.11
C LEU A 198 -22.88 80.17 33.55
N GLU A 199 -22.73 79.01 34.21
CA GLU A 199 -23.05 78.85 35.64
C GLU A 199 -22.24 79.84 36.48
N PHE A 200 -20.92 79.95 36.24
CA PHE A 200 -20.07 80.93 36.92
C PHE A 200 -20.52 82.38 36.70
N GLN A 201 -20.95 82.75 35.48
CA GLN A 201 -21.47 84.09 35.20
C GLN A 201 -22.81 84.36 35.88
N LEU A 202 -23.67 83.35 36.00
CA LEU A 202 -24.99 83.43 36.61
C LEU A 202 -24.91 83.48 38.14
N GLU A 203 -23.89 82.84 38.72
CA GLU A 203 -23.56 82.97 40.13
C GLU A 203 -23.07 84.39 40.45
N LYS A 204 -22.21 84.95 39.59
CA LYS A 204 -21.69 86.32 39.73
C LYS A 204 -22.76 87.42 39.53
N SER A 205 -23.81 87.16 38.74
CA SER A 205 -24.91 88.11 38.53
C SER A 205 -25.96 88.10 39.64
N LYS A 206 -25.96 87.08 40.51
CA LYS A 206 -26.82 87.01 41.71
C LYS A 206 -26.21 87.73 42.93
N GLU A 207 -24.93 88.11 42.87
CA GLU A 207 -24.22 88.84 43.93
C GLU A 207 -24.27 90.38 43.79
N VAL A 208 -24.99 90.91 42.78
CA VAL A 208 -25.24 92.35 42.55
C VAL A 208 -26.69 92.68 42.83
#